data_AF-A0A2W4NQI3-F1
#
_entry.id   AF-A0A2W4NQI3-F1
#
_cell.length_a   1.000
_cell.length_b   1.000
_cell.length_c   1.000
_cell.angle_alpha   90.00
_cell.angle_beta   90.00
_cell.angle_gamma   90.00
#
_symmetry.space_group_name_H-M   'P 1'
#
loop_
_entity.id
_entity.type
_entity.pdbx_description
1 polymer ?
#
loop_
_entity_poly.entity_id
_entity_poly.type
_entity_poly.pdbx_seq_one_letter_code
_entity_poly.pdbx_strand_id
1 'polypeptide(L)'
;MIDMKRYIGLLVLVVGLAALPNGSHAAQQDPAPKLVITDVDTSEYPQVKVYLAAPDGRLPDPATITLHEDGEPVDQPTFERQDVGVAVAVAISLRRSMRGQGLPGSPSRLADARALTAEFTKVLSSTVDLITIAGFHREVVPVIATQVLTDGGGLHNRLYYSPPAPLADFAPLPFSASDPHAYSALSPAILSATHALSPTLLAQSGALPSDVASRLRRQLKAIIVIADSCDDLDINETTPATQSCVVPEDVQRALAAQADTLTLFAVGVGSDAPQQVKPVPPDDGYSYVANHALLRAYAGERFFHLYTPDPQQVQAKRDEALRALHDWAVTRRHQLVITYSSRANGSDHTITVDGGQLPLSQRFSERPITPTIELTSVVELAAFNIETNEKYPPIDRVAYYQDGILLESIEDPPFALQWEQIPRQPVTSTITVSVT
;
A
#
# COMPACT_ATOMS: atom_id res chain seq x y z
N MET A 1 66.94 -43.18 -17.37
CA MET A 1 65.51 -43.15 -16.97
C MET A 1 65.41 -42.42 -15.65
N ILE A 2 65.34 -41.09 -15.74
CA ILE A 2 65.18 -40.18 -14.60
C ILE A 2 63.79 -39.57 -14.80
N ASP A 3 62.96 -39.73 -13.78
CA ASP A 3 61.50 -39.70 -13.83
C ASP A 3 60.90 -38.42 -14.43
N MET A 4 60.40 -38.55 -15.67
CA MET A 4 59.48 -37.65 -16.36
C MET A 4 58.18 -37.37 -15.55
N LYS A 5 57.95 -38.16 -14.48
CA LYS A 5 56.85 -37.98 -13.50
C LYS A 5 56.96 -36.71 -12.66
N ARG A 6 58.17 -36.17 -12.42
CA ARG A 6 58.33 -34.91 -11.65
C ARG A 6 57.97 -33.65 -12.45
N TYR A 7 58.10 -33.69 -13.78
CA TYR A 7 57.73 -32.56 -14.63
C TYR A 7 56.24 -32.51 -14.96
N ILE A 8 55.57 -33.67 -15.07
CA ILE A 8 54.11 -33.73 -15.24
C ILE A 8 53.40 -33.25 -13.97
N GLY A 9 53.90 -33.60 -12.78
CA GLY A 9 53.36 -33.09 -11.51
C GLY A 9 53.48 -31.57 -11.37
N LEU A 10 54.59 -30.98 -11.84
CA LEU A 10 54.79 -29.53 -11.80
C LEU A 10 53.94 -28.80 -12.86
N LEU A 11 53.75 -29.40 -14.04
CA LEU A 11 52.91 -28.82 -15.10
C LEU A 11 51.42 -28.84 -14.72
N VAL A 12 50.95 -29.89 -14.04
CA VAL A 12 49.58 -29.96 -13.49
C VAL A 12 49.40 -28.98 -12.33
N LEU A 13 50.44 -28.70 -11.53
CA LEU A 13 50.36 -27.69 -10.47
C LEU A 13 50.34 -26.26 -11.04
N VAL A 14 51.11 -25.96 -12.09
CA VAL A 14 51.14 -24.62 -12.72
C VAL A 14 49.89 -24.36 -13.57
N VAL A 15 49.32 -25.37 -14.23
CA VAL A 15 48.02 -25.23 -14.91
C VAL A 15 46.86 -25.24 -13.91
N GLY A 16 46.98 -25.96 -12.78
CA GLY A 16 45.99 -25.95 -11.69
C GLY A 16 45.95 -24.65 -10.88
N LEU A 17 47.08 -23.97 -10.71
CA LEU A 17 47.16 -22.65 -10.06
C LEU A 17 46.85 -21.47 -11.00
N ALA A 18 46.87 -21.67 -12.32
CA ALA A 18 46.39 -20.71 -13.31
C ALA A 18 44.92 -20.93 -13.71
N ALA A 19 44.27 -21.99 -13.21
CA ALA A 19 42.85 -22.31 -13.39
C ALA A 19 42.03 -22.13 -12.11
N LEU A 20 42.57 -21.41 -11.11
CA LEU A 20 41.76 -20.79 -10.07
C LEU A 20 41.33 -19.42 -10.58
N PRO A 21 40.02 -19.12 -10.69
CA PRO A 21 39.54 -17.82 -11.12
C PRO A 21 39.80 -16.79 -10.01
N ASN A 22 41.01 -16.23 -9.99
CA ASN A 22 41.24 -14.92 -9.42
C ASN A 22 40.74 -13.89 -10.45
N GLY A 23 39.57 -13.32 -10.18
CA GLY A 23 38.86 -12.39 -11.05
C GLY A 23 37.65 -13.10 -11.67
N SER A 24 36.51 -13.15 -11.01
CA SER A 24 35.76 -11.96 -10.63
C SER A 24 34.92 -12.24 -9.38
N HIS A 25 35.43 -11.82 -8.22
CA HIS A 25 34.62 -10.85 -7.49
C HIS A 25 34.55 -9.63 -8.42
N ALA A 26 33.70 -9.72 -9.45
CA ALA A 26 32.86 -8.59 -9.71
C ALA A 26 32.32 -8.31 -8.32
N ALA A 27 32.72 -7.18 -7.75
CA ALA A 27 31.74 -6.44 -7.01
C ALA A 27 30.47 -6.65 -7.85
N GLN A 28 29.51 -7.42 -7.33
CA GLN A 28 28.14 -6.99 -7.52
C GLN A 28 28.22 -5.54 -7.03
N GLN A 29 28.58 -4.63 -7.95
CA GLN A 29 28.12 -3.28 -7.90
C GLN A 29 26.65 -3.55 -7.75
N ASP A 30 26.17 -3.42 -6.51
CA ASP A 30 24.76 -3.48 -6.21
C ASP A 30 24.12 -2.71 -7.37
N PRO A 31 23.27 -3.37 -8.17
CA PRO A 31 22.76 -2.75 -9.37
C PRO A 31 22.25 -1.38 -8.93
N ALA A 32 22.70 -0.33 -9.63
CA ALA A 32 22.37 1.04 -9.25
C ALA A 32 20.87 1.08 -8.92
N PRO A 33 20.49 1.71 -7.80
CA PRO A 33 19.14 1.61 -7.28
C PRO A 33 18.16 1.97 -8.40
N LYS A 34 17.28 1.02 -8.72
CA LYS A 34 16.26 1.24 -9.75
C LYS A 34 15.20 2.12 -9.15
N LEU A 35 15.07 3.35 -9.62
CA LEU A 35 13.98 4.21 -9.17
C LEU A 35 12.61 3.68 -9.63
N VAL A 36 11.59 3.94 -8.83
CA VAL A 36 10.17 3.77 -9.19
C VAL A 36 9.40 5.00 -8.72
N ILE A 37 8.46 5.48 -9.56
CA ILE A 37 7.47 6.48 -9.11
C ILE A 37 6.37 5.70 -8.39
N THR A 38 6.18 6.00 -7.11
CA THR A 38 5.20 5.28 -6.28
C THR A 38 3.84 5.95 -6.25
N ASP A 39 3.82 7.28 -6.39
CA ASP A 39 2.62 8.08 -6.38
C ASP A 39 2.89 9.49 -6.95
N VAL A 40 1.83 10.16 -7.44
CA VAL A 40 1.81 11.57 -7.86
C VAL A 40 0.61 12.23 -7.21
N ASP A 41 0.86 13.09 -6.22
CA ASP A 41 -0.19 13.79 -5.47
C ASP A 41 -0.37 15.21 -6.01
N THR A 42 -1.61 15.52 -6.40
CA THR A 42 -2.06 16.80 -6.95
C THR A 42 -3.08 17.49 -6.06
N SER A 43 -3.22 17.07 -4.80
CA SER A 43 -4.22 17.58 -3.87
C SER A 43 -3.88 18.95 -3.28
N GLU A 44 -2.60 19.35 -3.31
CA GLU A 44 -2.15 20.66 -2.84
C GLU A 44 -2.08 21.62 -4.03
N TYR A 45 -2.87 22.69 -4.04
CA TYR A 45 -2.92 23.64 -5.17
C TYR A 45 -1.68 24.54 -5.27
N PRO A 46 -1.13 24.86 -6.46
CA PRO A 46 -0.97 24.08 -7.70
C PRO A 46 0.33 23.25 -7.64
N GLN A 47 0.59 22.63 -6.49
CA GLN A 47 1.80 21.88 -6.21
C GLN A 47 1.61 20.41 -6.57
N VAL A 48 2.54 19.90 -7.37
CA VAL A 48 2.62 18.47 -7.65
C VAL A 48 3.71 17.88 -6.77
N LYS A 49 3.37 16.78 -6.08
CA LYS A 49 4.32 15.99 -5.31
C LYS A 49 4.53 14.64 -5.99
N VAL A 50 5.77 14.40 -6.41
CA VAL A 50 6.19 13.12 -6.97
C VAL A 50 6.92 12.34 -5.89
N TYR A 51 6.42 11.15 -5.59
CA TYR A 51 7.04 10.25 -4.62
C TYR A 51 7.90 9.24 -5.35
N LEU A 52 9.22 9.35 -5.19
CA LEU A 52 10.20 8.42 -5.73
C LEU A 52 10.70 7.47 -4.68
N ALA A 53 10.85 6.21 -5.05
CA ALA A 53 11.38 5.19 -4.16
C ALA A 53 12.32 4.25 -4.91
N ALA A 54 13.08 3.45 -4.15
CA ALA A 54 13.98 2.44 -4.70
C ALA A 54 13.68 1.08 -4.05
N PRO A 55 13.67 -0.04 -4.79
CA PRO A 55 13.35 -1.37 -4.27
C PRO A 55 14.21 -1.81 -3.07
N ASP A 56 15.46 -1.34 -3.01
CA ASP A 56 16.40 -1.62 -1.94
C ASP A 56 16.44 -0.51 -0.86
N GLY A 57 15.57 0.49 -0.97
CA GLY A 57 15.51 1.67 -0.11
C GLY A 57 16.63 2.69 -0.34
N ARG A 58 17.56 2.45 -1.28
CA ARG A 58 18.70 3.35 -1.52
C ARG A 58 18.34 4.42 -2.55
N LEU A 59 18.06 5.63 -2.07
CA LEU A 59 17.72 6.75 -2.94
C LEU A 59 18.98 7.41 -3.55
N PRO A 60 18.97 7.77 -4.85
CA PRO A 60 20.06 8.50 -5.49
C PRO A 60 20.20 9.94 -4.95
N ASP A 61 21.29 10.59 -5.34
CA ASP A 61 21.51 12.00 -5.02
C ASP A 61 20.49 12.87 -5.77
N PRO A 62 19.69 13.72 -5.08
CA PRO A 62 18.72 14.61 -5.72
C PRO A 62 19.31 15.47 -6.84
N ALA A 63 20.59 15.86 -6.73
CA ALA A 63 21.27 16.65 -7.75
C ALA A 63 21.43 15.94 -9.11
N THR A 64 21.20 14.63 -9.16
CA THR A 64 21.32 13.81 -10.38
C THR A 64 19.99 13.57 -11.09
N ILE A 65 18.88 14.06 -10.52
CA ILE A 65 17.53 13.80 -11.01
C ILE A 65 17.04 15.01 -11.83
N THR A 66 16.59 14.75 -13.05
CA THR A 66 15.87 15.75 -13.86
C THR A 66 14.40 15.36 -14.02
N LEU A 67 13.52 16.34 -13.88
CA LEU A 67 12.07 16.17 -13.94
C LEU A 67 11.52 16.89 -15.17
N HIS A 68 10.64 16.22 -15.91
CA HIS A 68 9.92 16.79 -17.03
C HIS A 68 8.41 16.59 -16.83
N GLU A 69 7.63 17.62 -17.14
CA GLU A 69 6.18 17.59 -17.22
C GLU A 69 5.79 17.80 -18.68
N ASP A 70 5.05 16.84 -19.25
CA ASP A 70 4.64 16.84 -20.67
C ASP A 70 5.79 17.01 -21.68
N GLY A 71 6.99 16.56 -21.29
CA GLY A 71 8.20 16.64 -22.10
C GLY A 71 8.99 17.94 -21.93
N GLU A 72 8.47 18.91 -21.19
CA GLU A 72 9.16 20.15 -20.85
C GLU A 72 9.82 20.05 -19.47
N PRO A 73 11.03 20.62 -19.28
CA PRO A 73 11.70 20.58 -17.99
C PRO A 73 10.92 21.38 -16.94
N VAL A 74 10.84 20.82 -15.74
CA VAL A 74 10.27 21.51 -14.57
C VAL A 74 11.29 22.48 -13.99
N ASP A 75 10.86 23.72 -13.79
CA ASP A 75 11.69 24.74 -13.14
C ASP A 75 11.66 24.60 -11.62
N GLN A 76 12.84 24.66 -11.00
CA GLN A 76 13.02 24.75 -9.54
C GLN A 76 12.29 23.67 -8.71
N PRO A 77 12.43 22.37 -9.04
CA PRO A 77 11.92 21.32 -8.14
C PRO A 77 12.64 21.38 -6.80
N THR A 78 11.88 21.21 -5.72
CA THR A 78 12.41 21.03 -4.37
C THR A 78 12.45 19.54 -4.05
N PHE A 79 13.43 19.14 -3.26
CA PHE A 79 13.69 17.74 -2.95
C PHE A 79 13.74 17.54 -1.44
N GLU A 80 12.88 16.68 -0.92
CA GLU A 80 12.88 16.28 0.49
C GLU A 80 13.07 14.77 0.58
N ARG A 81 14.10 14.33 1.32
CA ARG A 81 14.20 12.93 1.72
C ARG A 81 13.27 12.71 2.90
N GLN A 82 12.34 11.78 2.75
CA GLN A 82 11.33 11.51 3.74
C GLN A 82 11.31 10.03 4.12
N ASP A 83 11.22 9.77 5.42
CA ASP A 83 10.87 8.46 5.94
C ASP A 83 9.37 8.43 6.24
N VAL A 84 8.70 7.46 5.63
CA VAL A 84 7.26 7.22 5.71
C VAL A 84 7.01 6.14 6.74
N GLY A 85 6.06 6.38 7.65
CA GLY A 85 5.72 5.38 8.67
C GLY A 85 5.02 4.18 8.04
N VAL A 86 5.29 2.96 8.51
CA VAL A 86 4.61 1.76 7.99
C VAL A 86 3.74 1.14 9.08
N ALA A 87 2.43 1.08 8.83
CA ALA A 87 1.44 0.50 9.74
C ALA A 87 0.75 -0.71 9.10
N VAL A 88 0.68 -1.81 9.83
CA VAL A 88 0.16 -3.09 9.32
C VAL A 88 -0.96 -3.60 10.21
N ALA A 89 -2.07 -3.99 9.61
CA ALA A 89 -3.14 -4.73 10.26
C ALA A 89 -3.21 -6.15 9.69
N VAL A 90 -3.16 -7.16 10.56
CA VAL A 90 -3.33 -8.56 10.17
C VAL A 90 -4.71 -9.04 10.61
N ALA A 91 -5.51 -9.54 9.69
CA ALA A 91 -6.81 -10.16 9.94
C ALA A 91 -6.74 -11.66 9.64
N ILE A 92 -6.95 -12.50 10.66
CA ILE A 92 -6.85 -13.96 10.54
C ILE A 92 -8.24 -14.58 10.70
N SER A 93 -8.65 -15.39 9.74
CA SER A 93 -9.90 -16.16 9.87
C SER A 93 -9.80 -17.12 11.05
N LEU A 94 -10.82 -17.10 11.89
CA LEU A 94 -11.07 -18.03 12.99
C LEU A 94 -12.26 -18.93 12.68
N ARG A 95 -12.71 -18.97 11.41
CA ARG A 95 -13.79 -19.85 11.00
C ARG A 95 -13.39 -21.30 11.21
N ARG A 96 -14.37 -22.16 11.47
CA ARG A 96 -14.17 -23.58 11.77
C ARG A 96 -13.44 -24.33 10.66
N SER A 97 -13.62 -23.90 9.42
CA SER A 97 -12.92 -24.42 8.25
C SER A 97 -11.38 -24.27 8.34
N MET A 98 -10.88 -23.36 9.19
CA MET A 98 -9.45 -23.20 9.49
C MET A 98 -8.85 -24.37 10.30
N ARG A 99 -9.66 -25.26 10.88
CA ARG A 99 -9.20 -26.57 11.42
C ARG A 99 -8.81 -27.54 10.32
N GLY A 100 -9.16 -27.23 9.08
CA GLY A 100 -8.95 -28.13 7.96
C GLY A 100 -7.49 -28.37 7.64
N GLN A 101 -7.25 -29.25 6.67
CA GLN A 101 -5.88 -29.55 6.21
C GLN A 101 -5.17 -28.26 5.77
N GLY A 102 -4.05 -28.00 6.41
CA GLY A 102 -3.08 -26.97 6.02
C GLY A 102 -2.00 -27.52 5.08
N LEU A 103 -0.85 -26.85 5.07
CA LEU A 103 0.35 -27.27 4.36
C LEU A 103 0.89 -28.61 4.92
N PRO A 104 1.65 -29.38 4.11
CA PRO A 104 2.34 -30.57 4.59
C PRO A 104 3.14 -30.31 5.88
N GLY A 105 2.89 -31.13 6.91
CA GLY A 105 3.53 -30.99 8.22
C GLY A 105 2.81 -30.05 9.20
N SER A 106 1.84 -29.26 8.73
CA SER A 106 1.06 -28.38 9.58
C SER A 106 -0.19 -29.09 10.15
N PRO A 107 -0.56 -28.83 11.42
CA PRO A 107 -1.72 -29.49 12.03
C PRO A 107 -3.06 -28.93 11.54
N SER A 108 -3.09 -27.66 11.10
CA SER A 108 -4.30 -26.97 10.66
C SER A 108 -3.95 -25.77 9.77
N ARG A 109 -4.93 -25.23 9.02
CA ARG A 109 -4.78 -23.95 8.29
C ARG A 109 -4.56 -22.78 9.25
N LEU A 110 -5.19 -22.82 10.43
CA LEU A 110 -4.96 -21.81 11.47
C LEU A 110 -3.49 -21.81 11.91
N ALA A 111 -2.87 -22.97 12.07
CA ALA A 111 -1.46 -23.07 12.41
C ALA A 111 -0.56 -22.49 11.31
N ASP A 112 -0.90 -22.70 10.03
CA ASP A 112 -0.20 -22.04 8.92
C ASP A 112 -0.38 -20.51 8.93
N ALA A 113 -1.59 -20.03 9.19
CA ALA A 113 -1.86 -18.59 9.29
C ALA A 113 -1.07 -17.96 10.45
N ARG A 114 -1.01 -18.62 11.61
CA ARG A 114 -0.18 -18.19 12.75
C ARG A 114 1.31 -18.18 12.38
N ALA A 115 1.81 -19.26 11.79
CA ALA A 115 3.21 -19.38 11.40
C ALA A 115 3.60 -18.28 10.42
N LEU A 116 2.79 -18.05 9.39
CA LEU A 116 3.03 -16.99 8.42
C LEU A 116 2.99 -15.61 9.07
N THR A 117 2.03 -15.35 9.96
CA THR A 117 1.96 -14.09 10.72
C THR A 117 3.19 -13.89 11.60
N ALA A 118 3.66 -14.94 12.28
CA ALA A 118 4.87 -14.89 13.08
C ALA A 118 6.10 -14.57 12.21
N GLU A 119 6.22 -15.14 11.02
CA GLU A 119 7.31 -14.80 10.08
C GLU A 119 7.20 -13.36 9.57
N PHE A 120 6.00 -12.86 9.23
CA PHE A 120 5.80 -11.46 8.86
C PHE A 120 6.31 -10.52 9.96
N THR A 121 5.97 -10.79 11.22
CA THR A 121 6.40 -9.93 12.34
C THR A 121 7.91 -9.89 12.52
N LYS A 122 8.60 -10.98 12.19
CA LYS A 122 10.05 -11.07 12.28
C LYS A 122 10.71 -10.33 11.10
N VAL A 123 10.31 -10.66 9.87
CA VAL A 123 10.87 -10.08 8.63
C VAL A 123 10.65 -8.58 8.56
N LEU A 124 9.50 -8.10 9.04
CA LEU A 124 9.13 -6.69 8.95
C LEU A 124 9.53 -5.87 10.17
N SER A 125 10.13 -6.47 11.20
CA SER A 125 10.42 -5.78 12.47
C SER A 125 11.35 -4.58 12.34
N SER A 126 12.21 -4.54 11.32
CA SER A 126 13.04 -3.37 11.02
C SER A 126 12.31 -2.27 10.26
N THR A 127 11.18 -2.60 9.63
CA THR A 127 10.55 -1.79 8.58
C THR A 127 9.16 -1.28 8.98
N VAL A 128 8.43 -2.03 9.79
CA VAL A 128 7.07 -1.72 10.27
C VAL A 128 7.14 -1.00 11.61
N ASP A 129 6.57 0.20 11.68
CA ASP A 129 6.47 0.97 12.92
C ASP A 129 5.33 0.44 13.80
N LEU A 130 4.18 0.13 13.20
CA LEU A 130 2.97 -0.29 13.92
C LEU A 130 2.39 -1.59 13.40
N ILE A 131 1.97 -2.44 14.34
CA ILE A 131 1.21 -3.64 14.02
C ILE A 131 -0.01 -3.78 14.91
N THR A 132 -1.10 -4.24 14.30
CA THR A 132 -2.29 -4.74 14.99
C THR A 132 -2.68 -6.09 14.42
N ILE A 133 -3.18 -6.99 15.26
CA ILE A 133 -3.62 -8.33 14.84
C ILE A 133 -5.01 -8.57 15.38
N ALA A 134 -5.93 -8.90 14.50
CA ALA A 134 -7.28 -9.31 14.83
C ALA A 134 -7.57 -10.69 14.24
N GLY A 135 -8.37 -11.46 14.96
CA GLY A 135 -9.04 -12.64 14.42
C GLY A 135 -10.45 -12.26 13.98
N PHE A 136 -11.06 -13.04 13.10
CA PHE A 136 -12.46 -12.86 12.77
C PHE A 136 -13.20 -14.18 12.58
N HIS A 137 -14.41 -14.24 13.11
CA HIS A 137 -15.37 -15.31 12.89
C HIS A 137 -16.73 -14.66 12.63
N ARG A 138 -17.79 -14.95 13.40
CA ARG A 138 -18.99 -14.08 13.48
C ARG A 138 -18.71 -12.61 13.77
N GLU A 139 -17.66 -12.32 14.51
CA GLU A 139 -17.28 -10.99 14.98
C GLU A 139 -15.77 -10.81 14.79
N VAL A 140 -15.31 -9.57 14.83
CA VAL A 140 -13.90 -9.24 14.83
C VAL A 140 -13.40 -9.21 16.27
N VAL A 141 -12.39 -10.03 16.57
CA VAL A 141 -11.83 -10.18 17.91
C VAL A 141 -10.39 -9.68 17.95
N PRO A 142 -10.02 -8.78 18.89
CA PRO A 142 -8.65 -8.32 19.01
C PRO A 142 -7.75 -9.47 19.49
N VAL A 143 -6.60 -9.64 18.85
CA VAL A 143 -5.57 -10.63 19.26
C VAL A 143 -4.38 -9.90 19.85
N ILE A 144 -3.87 -8.91 19.13
CA ILE A 144 -2.81 -8.00 19.55
C ILE A 144 -3.32 -6.60 19.28
N ALA A 145 -3.46 -5.80 20.35
CA ALA A 145 -3.79 -4.39 20.23
C ALA A 145 -2.69 -3.65 19.45
N THR A 146 -3.07 -2.55 18.79
CA THR A 146 -2.12 -1.72 18.03
C THR A 146 -0.95 -1.31 18.92
N GLN A 147 0.26 -1.67 18.50
CA GLN A 147 1.48 -1.41 19.25
C GLN A 147 2.67 -1.15 18.32
N VAL A 148 3.68 -0.45 18.86
CA VAL A 148 4.95 -0.27 18.17
C VAL A 148 5.69 -1.60 18.10
N LEU A 149 6.10 -2.00 16.89
CA LEU A 149 6.85 -3.23 16.69
C LEU A 149 8.33 -2.98 16.99
N THR A 150 8.68 -2.98 18.29
CA THR A 150 10.08 -2.78 18.75
C THR A 150 10.87 -4.09 18.83
N ASP A 151 10.19 -5.22 19.01
CA ASP A 151 10.78 -6.56 19.08
C ASP A 151 9.96 -7.56 18.26
N GLY A 152 10.37 -7.75 17.00
CA GLY A 152 9.78 -8.76 16.13
C GLY A 152 9.98 -10.19 16.63
N GLY A 153 11.08 -10.47 17.33
CA GLY A 153 11.38 -11.78 17.88
C GLY A 153 10.43 -12.16 19.02
N GLY A 154 10.16 -11.21 19.93
CA GLY A 154 9.20 -11.38 21.01
C GLY A 154 7.79 -11.65 20.51
N LEU A 155 7.31 -10.87 19.52
CA LEU A 155 5.99 -11.08 18.94
C LEU A 155 5.91 -12.39 18.14
N HIS A 156 6.95 -12.73 17.37
CA HIS A 156 7.08 -14.01 16.68
C HIS A 156 6.93 -15.18 17.66
N ASN A 157 7.68 -15.15 18.77
CA ASN A 157 7.63 -16.20 19.78
C ASN A 157 6.24 -16.34 20.42
N ARG A 158 5.59 -15.20 20.71
CA ARG A 158 4.23 -15.17 21.25
C ARG A 158 3.21 -15.76 20.28
N LEU A 159 3.32 -15.49 18.99
CA LEU A 159 2.39 -16.03 17.99
C LEU A 159 2.62 -17.52 17.70
N TYR A 160 3.88 -17.95 17.72
CA TYR A 160 4.25 -19.31 17.31
C TYR A 160 4.21 -20.32 18.47
N TYR A 161 4.85 -20.00 19.60
CA TYR A 161 5.04 -20.95 20.71
C TYR A 161 3.98 -20.84 21.81
N SER A 162 3.38 -19.66 21.99
CA SER A 162 2.38 -19.41 23.04
C SER A 162 1.22 -18.56 22.50
N PRO A 163 0.50 -19.06 21.48
CA PRO A 163 -0.49 -18.27 20.76
C PRO A 163 -1.54 -17.68 21.71
N PRO A 164 -1.94 -16.41 21.52
CA PRO A 164 -3.05 -15.83 22.26
C PRO A 164 -4.32 -16.67 22.11
N ALA A 165 -5.19 -16.66 23.12
CA ALA A 165 -6.37 -17.53 23.19
C ALA A 165 -7.25 -17.55 21.91
N PRO A 166 -7.53 -16.41 21.24
CA PRO A 166 -8.33 -16.44 20.00
C PRO A 166 -7.65 -17.18 18.83
N LEU A 167 -6.32 -17.30 18.84
CA LEU A 167 -5.54 -18.03 17.85
C LEU A 167 -5.19 -19.45 18.29
N ALA A 168 -5.61 -19.89 19.49
CA ALA A 168 -5.41 -21.27 19.92
C ALA A 168 -6.20 -22.23 19.02
N ASP A 169 -5.72 -23.47 18.88
CA ASP A 169 -6.40 -24.46 18.06
C ASP A 169 -7.78 -24.81 18.64
N PHE A 170 -8.78 -24.93 17.76
CA PHE A 170 -10.17 -25.16 18.16
C PHE A 170 -10.42 -26.63 18.55
N ALA A 171 -11.14 -26.83 19.66
CA ALA A 171 -11.62 -28.14 20.04
C ALA A 171 -12.70 -28.66 19.05
N PRO A 172 -12.76 -29.98 18.77
CA PRO A 172 -13.90 -30.57 18.07
C PRO A 172 -15.17 -30.42 18.91
N LEU A 173 -16.22 -29.85 18.32
CA LEU A 173 -17.54 -29.62 18.89
C LEU A 173 -18.56 -29.89 17.77
N PRO A 174 -19.75 -30.42 18.09
CA PRO A 174 -20.83 -30.57 17.11
C PRO A 174 -21.28 -29.21 16.54
N PHE A 175 -21.88 -29.22 15.35
CA PHE A 175 -22.47 -28.01 14.76
C PHE A 175 -23.49 -27.41 15.70
N SER A 176 -23.37 -26.10 15.89
CA SER A 176 -24.37 -25.28 16.54
C SER A 176 -24.47 -23.97 15.80
N ALA A 177 -25.70 -23.51 15.53
CA ALA A 177 -25.94 -22.16 15.03
C ALA A 177 -25.55 -21.07 16.06
N SER A 178 -25.24 -21.45 17.30
CA SER A 178 -24.63 -20.56 18.29
C SER A 178 -23.09 -20.57 18.27
N ASP A 179 -22.45 -21.45 17.49
CA ASP A 179 -20.99 -21.51 17.39
C ASP A 179 -20.47 -20.25 16.66
N PRO A 180 -19.73 -19.35 17.35
CA PRO A 180 -19.22 -18.14 16.71
C PRO A 180 -18.26 -18.46 15.56
N HIS A 181 -17.59 -19.61 15.57
CA HIS A 181 -16.65 -20.06 14.54
C HIS A 181 -17.34 -20.63 13.30
N ALA A 182 -18.66 -20.79 13.29
CA ALA A 182 -19.38 -21.22 12.09
C ALA A 182 -19.37 -20.16 10.96
N TYR A 183 -18.98 -18.93 11.28
CA TYR A 183 -19.21 -17.76 10.44
C TYR A 183 -17.93 -17.03 10.06
N SER A 184 -17.97 -16.37 8.92
CA SER A 184 -16.95 -15.46 8.42
C SER A 184 -17.48 -14.03 8.34
N ALA A 185 -16.88 -13.14 9.13
CA ALA A 185 -17.04 -11.70 9.07
C ALA A 185 -15.79 -11.07 8.42
N LEU A 186 -15.43 -11.55 7.23
CA LEU A 186 -14.26 -11.09 6.49
C LEU A 186 -14.39 -9.60 6.13
N SER A 187 -15.51 -9.18 5.56
CA SER A 187 -15.76 -7.77 5.23
C SER A 187 -15.74 -6.86 6.46
N PRO A 188 -16.44 -7.18 7.57
CA PRO A 188 -16.28 -6.46 8.83
C PRO A 188 -14.84 -6.41 9.37
N ALA A 189 -14.05 -7.49 9.20
CA ALA A 189 -12.64 -7.50 9.61
C ALA A 189 -11.79 -6.51 8.81
N ILE A 190 -12.05 -6.38 7.51
CA ILE A 190 -11.39 -5.36 6.67
C ILE A 190 -11.76 -3.96 7.11
N LEU A 191 -13.05 -3.68 7.39
CA LEU A 191 -13.49 -2.38 7.93
C LEU A 191 -12.87 -2.07 9.29
N SER A 192 -12.78 -3.07 10.17
CA SER A 192 -12.12 -2.90 11.46
C SER A 192 -10.63 -2.58 11.29
N ALA A 193 -9.96 -3.22 10.33
CA ALA A 193 -8.56 -2.97 10.02
C ALA A 193 -8.34 -1.57 9.41
N THR A 194 -9.19 -1.11 8.49
CA THR A 194 -9.10 0.25 7.95
C THR A 194 -9.30 1.31 9.03
N HIS A 195 -10.21 1.07 9.97
CA HIS A 195 -10.43 1.92 11.13
C HIS A 195 -9.21 1.92 12.08
N ALA A 196 -8.67 0.73 12.40
CA ALA A 196 -7.48 0.60 13.26
C ALA A 196 -6.24 1.31 12.70
N LEU A 197 -6.14 1.42 11.38
CA LEU A 197 -5.08 2.14 10.67
C LEU A 197 -5.43 3.61 10.37
N SER A 198 -6.54 4.13 10.91
CA SER A 198 -6.92 5.54 10.72
C SER A 198 -5.93 6.47 11.44
N PRO A 199 -5.56 7.62 10.85
CA PRO A 199 -4.60 8.55 11.47
C PRO A 199 -5.05 9.01 12.86
N THR A 200 -6.37 9.18 13.06
CA THR A 200 -6.97 9.60 14.32
C THR A 200 -6.72 8.60 15.44
N LEU A 201 -6.93 7.31 15.20
CA LEU A 201 -6.70 6.28 16.22
C LEU A 201 -5.23 6.07 16.51
N LEU A 202 -4.38 6.19 15.49
CA LEU A 202 -2.94 6.07 15.69
C LEU A 202 -2.38 7.26 16.48
N ALA A 203 -2.86 8.48 16.22
CA ALA A 203 -2.51 9.66 17.00
C ALA A 203 -3.02 9.60 18.46
N GLN A 204 -4.13 8.91 18.71
CA GLN A 204 -4.69 8.70 20.05
C GLN A 204 -4.05 7.54 20.82
N SER A 205 -3.24 6.70 20.17
CA SER A 205 -2.43 5.69 20.86
C SER A 205 -1.35 6.40 21.68
N GLY A 206 -1.68 6.70 22.94
CA GLY A 206 -1.04 7.71 23.78
C GLY A 206 0.38 7.43 24.29
N ALA A 207 1.22 6.73 23.54
CA ALA A 207 2.62 6.49 23.89
C ALA A 207 3.52 6.21 22.67
N LEU A 208 3.24 6.82 21.51
CA LEU A 208 4.16 6.70 20.38
C LEU A 208 5.42 7.55 20.62
N PRO A 209 6.62 6.98 20.42
CA PRO A 209 7.84 7.77 20.33
C PRO A 209 7.68 8.92 19.32
N SER A 210 8.26 10.09 19.60
CA SER A 210 8.05 11.30 18.77
C SER A 210 8.47 11.12 17.31
N ASP A 211 9.48 10.30 17.06
CA ASP A 211 9.96 9.95 15.73
C ASP A 211 9.00 9.01 14.98
N VAL A 212 8.37 8.06 15.69
CA VAL A 212 7.32 7.20 15.13
C VAL A 212 6.07 8.02 14.83
N ALA A 213 5.67 8.91 15.74
CA ALA A 213 4.51 9.77 15.57
C ALA A 213 4.66 10.75 14.39
N SER A 214 5.87 11.29 14.14
CA SER A 214 6.12 12.18 13.01
C SER A 214 6.10 11.44 11.66
N ARG A 215 6.66 10.22 11.60
CA ARG A 215 6.58 9.34 10.43
C ARG A 215 5.15 8.91 10.14
N LEU A 216 4.36 8.55 11.16
CA LEU A 216 3.00 8.03 10.97
C LEU A 216 1.96 9.06 10.50
N ARG A 217 2.26 10.36 10.60
CA ARG A 217 1.43 11.39 9.94
C ARG A 217 1.44 11.23 8.41
N ARG A 218 2.48 10.61 7.88
CA ARG A 218 2.72 10.32 6.46
C ARG A 218 2.97 8.82 6.37
N GLN A 219 1.90 8.03 6.48
CA GLN A 219 2.00 6.58 6.65
C GLN A 219 1.52 5.78 5.46
N LEU A 220 2.21 4.66 5.23
CA LEU A 220 1.77 3.56 4.39
C LEU A 220 1.06 2.54 5.25
N LYS A 221 -0.05 2.05 4.75
CA LYS A 221 -0.92 1.13 5.45
C LYS A 221 -0.99 -0.17 4.68
N ALA A 222 -0.81 -1.29 5.36
CA ALA A 222 -1.13 -2.59 4.80
C ALA A 222 -2.20 -3.30 5.62
N ILE A 223 -3.17 -3.90 4.92
CA ILE A 223 -4.04 -4.92 5.50
C ILE A 223 -3.61 -6.26 4.93
N ILE A 224 -3.35 -7.22 5.80
CA ILE A 224 -3.01 -8.58 5.44
C ILE A 224 -4.14 -9.47 5.93
N VAL A 225 -4.90 -10.05 5.01
CA VAL A 225 -5.97 -10.98 5.35
C VAL A 225 -5.49 -12.41 5.10
N ILE A 226 -5.62 -13.28 6.09
CA ILE A 226 -5.32 -14.71 5.95
C ILE A 226 -6.60 -15.51 6.23
N ALA A 227 -7.18 -16.12 5.20
CA ALA A 227 -8.48 -16.78 5.30
C ALA A 227 -8.67 -17.89 4.26
N ASP A 228 -9.74 -18.68 4.43
CA ASP A 228 -10.09 -19.76 3.53
C ASP A 228 -11.48 -19.63 2.89
N SER A 229 -12.27 -18.60 3.20
CA SER A 229 -13.63 -18.44 2.67
C SER A 229 -14.04 -16.97 2.45
N CYS A 230 -15.22 -16.80 1.85
CA CYS A 230 -15.91 -15.52 1.71
C CYS A 230 -16.73 -15.16 2.97
N ASP A 231 -17.55 -14.10 2.91
CA ASP A 231 -18.51 -13.75 3.95
C ASP A 231 -19.70 -14.70 3.96
N ASP A 232 -20.30 -14.86 5.13
CA ASP A 232 -21.57 -15.57 5.30
C ASP A 232 -22.72 -14.54 5.38
N LEU A 233 -23.64 -14.56 4.40
CA LEU A 233 -24.91 -13.81 4.38
C LEU A 233 -26.03 -14.71 4.93
N ASP A 234 -26.81 -14.20 5.87
CA ASP A 234 -28.03 -14.83 6.39
C ASP A 234 -27.86 -16.22 7.00
N ILE A 235 -27.90 -16.25 8.33
CA ILE A 235 -27.91 -17.51 9.06
C ILE A 235 -29.22 -17.64 9.80
N ASN A 236 -29.86 -18.79 9.57
CA ASN A 236 -30.98 -19.25 10.38
C ASN A 236 -30.56 -20.58 11.04
N GLU A 237 -31.12 -20.91 12.21
CA GLU A 237 -30.69 -22.05 13.03
C GLU A 237 -30.72 -23.40 12.28
N THR A 238 -31.49 -23.49 11.20
CA THR A 238 -31.78 -24.72 10.46
C THR A 238 -31.12 -24.81 9.08
N THR A 239 -30.43 -23.78 8.60
CA THR A 239 -29.85 -23.75 7.25
C THR A 239 -28.40 -23.30 7.26
N PRO A 240 -27.49 -23.99 6.54
CA PRO A 240 -26.13 -23.53 6.33
C PRO A 240 -26.13 -22.10 5.76
N ALA A 241 -25.20 -21.28 6.23
CA ALA A 241 -25.10 -19.90 5.79
C ALA A 241 -24.86 -19.82 4.28
N THR A 242 -25.51 -18.88 3.61
CA THR A 242 -25.24 -18.62 2.20
C THR A 242 -23.98 -17.77 2.12
N GLN A 243 -23.03 -18.10 1.25
CA GLN A 243 -21.81 -17.30 1.13
C GLN A 243 -22.00 -16.14 0.14
N SER A 244 -21.56 -14.94 0.51
CA SER A 244 -21.29 -13.86 -0.43
C SER A 244 -19.82 -13.72 -0.68
N CYS A 245 -19.46 -13.85 -1.95
CA CYS A 245 -18.11 -13.58 -2.43
C CYS A 245 -18.03 -12.25 -3.21
N VAL A 246 -18.94 -11.32 -2.93
CA VAL A 246 -18.95 -9.98 -3.51
C VAL A 246 -18.52 -8.98 -2.46
N VAL A 247 -17.62 -8.08 -2.83
CA VAL A 247 -17.15 -7.01 -1.94
C VAL A 247 -18.31 -6.05 -1.64
N PRO A 248 -18.73 -5.88 -0.38
CA PRO A 248 -19.80 -4.96 -0.01
C PRO A 248 -19.46 -3.49 -0.30
N GLU A 249 -20.46 -2.68 -0.65
CA GLU A 249 -20.28 -1.29 -1.11
C GLU A 249 -19.60 -0.38 -0.07
N ASP A 250 -19.91 -0.57 1.21
CA ASP A 250 -19.30 0.15 2.33
C ASP A 250 -17.79 -0.16 2.45
N VAL A 251 -17.39 -1.41 2.25
CA VAL A 251 -15.97 -1.78 2.18
C VAL A 251 -15.29 -1.17 0.97
N GLN A 252 -15.92 -1.19 -0.21
CA GLN A 252 -15.37 -0.55 -1.41
C GLN A 252 -15.13 0.94 -1.16
N ARG A 253 -16.09 1.64 -0.54
CA ARG A 253 -15.99 3.06 -0.19
C ARG A 253 -14.86 3.32 0.81
N ALA A 254 -14.73 2.47 1.83
CA ALA A 254 -13.68 2.60 2.85
C ALA A 254 -12.26 2.37 2.28
N LEU A 255 -12.11 1.41 1.35
CA LEU A 255 -10.86 1.15 0.65
C LEU A 255 -10.53 2.28 -0.34
N ALA A 256 -11.52 2.73 -1.12
CA ALA A 256 -11.35 3.82 -2.08
C ALA A 256 -10.94 5.14 -1.41
N ALA A 257 -11.49 5.43 -0.22
CA ALA A 257 -11.14 6.62 0.56
C ALA A 257 -9.66 6.65 1.04
N GLN A 258 -8.95 5.52 0.94
CA GLN A 258 -7.55 5.40 1.35
C GLN A 258 -6.67 4.79 0.25
N ALA A 259 -7.12 4.77 -0.99
CA ALA A 259 -6.50 4.02 -2.09
C ALA A 259 -5.01 4.37 -2.30
N ASP A 260 -4.63 5.62 -2.05
CA ASP A 260 -3.27 6.13 -2.27
C ASP A 260 -2.28 5.61 -1.20
N THR A 261 -2.77 5.35 0.01
CA THR A 261 -1.91 4.99 1.17
C THR A 261 -2.11 3.56 1.67
N LEU A 262 -3.21 2.90 1.30
CA LEU A 262 -3.60 1.59 1.79
C LEU A 262 -3.41 0.51 0.72
N THR A 263 -2.64 -0.52 1.06
CA THR A 263 -2.46 -1.71 0.23
C THR A 263 -3.07 -2.92 0.92
N LEU A 264 -3.86 -3.72 0.20
CA LEU A 264 -4.43 -4.96 0.72
C LEU A 264 -3.70 -6.17 0.12
N PHE A 265 -3.21 -7.04 1.00
CA PHE A 265 -2.64 -8.34 0.70
C PHE A 265 -3.60 -9.42 1.19
N ALA A 266 -3.85 -10.44 0.36
CA ALA A 266 -4.69 -11.56 0.77
C ALA A 266 -3.94 -12.88 0.60
N VAL A 267 -4.01 -13.71 1.63
CA VAL A 267 -3.41 -15.04 1.66
C VAL A 267 -4.54 -16.07 1.81
N GLY A 268 -4.83 -16.77 0.72
CA GLY A 268 -5.77 -17.88 0.72
C GLY A 268 -5.12 -19.14 1.29
N VAL A 269 -5.64 -19.65 2.40
CA VAL A 269 -5.20 -20.93 2.97
C VAL A 269 -6.18 -22.06 2.62
N GLY A 270 -5.67 -23.28 2.58
CA GLY A 270 -6.46 -24.47 2.24
C GLY A 270 -6.65 -24.70 0.74
N SER A 271 -7.11 -25.91 0.44
CA SER A 271 -7.41 -26.35 -0.93
C SER A 271 -8.83 -25.98 -1.33
N ASP A 272 -9.00 -25.57 -2.59
CA ASP A 272 -10.30 -25.44 -3.26
C ASP A 272 -10.79 -26.79 -3.82
N ALA A 273 -9.99 -27.85 -3.74
CA ALA A 273 -10.36 -29.19 -4.17
C ALA A 273 -11.29 -29.88 -3.14
N PRO A 274 -12.50 -30.33 -3.54
CA PRO A 274 -13.47 -30.96 -2.65
C PRO A 274 -13.03 -32.26 -1.97
N GLN A 275 -11.94 -32.88 -2.46
CA GLN A 275 -11.45 -34.17 -1.99
C GLN A 275 -10.36 -34.06 -0.91
N GLN A 276 -9.93 -32.83 -0.55
CA GLN A 276 -8.80 -32.57 0.36
C GLN A 276 -9.26 -31.95 1.69
N VAL A 277 -10.33 -32.52 2.25
CA VAL A 277 -11.09 -32.03 3.40
C VAL A 277 -10.71 -32.86 4.63
N LYS A 278 -9.65 -32.49 5.34
CA LYS A 278 -9.53 -32.87 6.76
C LYS A 278 -10.34 -31.88 7.60
N PRO A 279 -10.86 -32.27 8.78
CA PRO A 279 -10.80 -33.61 9.39
C PRO A 279 -11.61 -34.65 8.60
N VAL A 280 -11.25 -35.93 8.76
CA VAL A 280 -11.98 -37.09 8.19
C VAL A 280 -12.41 -38.00 9.35
N PRO A 281 -13.73 -38.26 9.56
CA PRO A 281 -14.84 -37.62 8.84
C PRO A 281 -14.89 -36.10 9.13
N PRO A 282 -15.45 -35.30 8.21
CA PRO A 282 -15.67 -33.87 8.48
C PRO A 282 -16.59 -33.70 9.69
N ASP A 283 -16.44 -32.59 10.41
CA ASP A 283 -17.42 -32.20 11.43
C ASP A 283 -18.80 -32.06 10.75
N ASP A 284 -19.83 -32.67 11.35
CA ASP A 284 -21.21 -32.61 10.84
C ASP A 284 -21.62 -31.15 10.58
N GLY A 285 -22.20 -30.88 9.41
CA GLY A 285 -22.74 -29.55 9.05
C GLY A 285 -21.71 -28.51 8.59
N TYR A 286 -20.41 -28.83 8.50
CA TYR A 286 -19.38 -27.89 8.05
C TYR A 286 -18.68 -28.31 6.75
N SER A 287 -18.46 -27.34 5.86
CA SER A 287 -17.60 -27.49 4.68
C SER A 287 -16.19 -26.98 4.97
N TYR A 288 -15.18 -27.77 4.62
CA TYR A 288 -13.78 -27.35 4.64
C TYR A 288 -13.22 -27.07 3.25
N VAL A 289 -14.05 -27.04 2.21
CA VAL A 289 -13.58 -26.61 0.89
C VAL A 289 -13.32 -25.11 0.93
N ALA A 290 -12.10 -24.69 0.58
CA ALA A 290 -11.75 -23.28 0.59
C ALA A 290 -12.40 -22.56 -0.61
N ASN A 291 -12.80 -21.31 -0.40
CA ASN A 291 -13.30 -20.43 -1.44
C ASN A 291 -12.63 -19.05 -1.32
N HIS A 292 -11.67 -18.80 -2.20
CA HIS A 292 -10.88 -17.57 -2.17
C HIS A 292 -11.41 -16.46 -3.09
N ALA A 293 -12.62 -16.60 -3.64
CA ALA A 293 -13.15 -15.62 -4.60
C ALA A 293 -13.17 -14.19 -4.04
N LEU A 294 -13.62 -14.03 -2.79
CA LEU A 294 -13.64 -12.72 -2.14
C LEU A 294 -12.24 -12.19 -1.83
N LEU A 295 -11.31 -13.05 -1.42
CA LEU A 295 -9.90 -12.68 -1.20
C LEU A 295 -9.24 -12.20 -2.50
N ARG A 296 -9.51 -12.87 -3.62
CA ARG A 296 -9.05 -12.45 -4.95
C ARG A 296 -9.68 -11.13 -5.36
N ALA A 297 -10.97 -10.92 -5.08
CA ALA A 297 -11.64 -9.66 -5.34
C ALA A 297 -11.03 -8.50 -4.54
N TYR A 298 -10.62 -8.75 -3.30
CA TYR A 298 -9.99 -7.73 -2.45
C TYR A 298 -8.55 -7.40 -2.85
N ALA A 299 -7.71 -8.40 -3.10
CA ALA A 299 -6.27 -8.18 -3.28
C ALA A 299 -5.83 -8.10 -4.75
N GLY A 300 -6.64 -8.57 -5.69
CA GLY A 300 -6.29 -8.64 -7.10
C GLY A 300 -4.99 -9.44 -7.31
N GLU A 301 -3.99 -8.79 -7.89
CA GLU A 301 -2.65 -9.36 -8.13
C GLU A 301 -1.86 -9.65 -6.85
N ARG A 302 -2.27 -9.11 -5.69
CA ARG A 302 -1.63 -9.32 -4.38
C ARG A 302 -2.30 -10.45 -3.58
N PHE A 303 -2.96 -11.37 -4.29
CA PHE A 303 -3.50 -12.60 -3.75
C PHE A 303 -2.45 -13.71 -3.83
N PHE A 304 -2.16 -14.35 -2.69
CA PHE A 304 -1.23 -15.46 -2.58
C PHE A 304 -1.99 -16.72 -2.14
N HIS A 305 -1.86 -17.78 -2.92
CA HIS A 305 -2.43 -19.07 -2.54
C HIS A 305 -1.43 -19.88 -1.72
N LEU A 306 -1.61 -19.89 -0.40
CA LEU A 306 -0.81 -20.64 0.56
C LEU A 306 -1.35 -22.06 0.70
N TYR A 307 -1.22 -22.83 -0.38
CA TYR A 307 -1.49 -24.26 -0.39
C TYR A 307 -0.61 -24.97 -1.41
N THR A 308 -0.13 -26.16 -1.03
CA THR A 308 0.52 -27.11 -1.93
C THR A 308 0.45 -28.50 -1.30
N PRO A 309 0.22 -29.57 -2.08
CA PRO A 309 0.35 -30.94 -1.59
C PRO A 309 1.82 -31.38 -1.50
N ASP A 310 2.75 -30.66 -2.15
CA ASP A 310 4.17 -31.00 -2.22
C ASP A 310 4.94 -30.37 -1.04
N PRO A 311 5.51 -31.19 -0.13
CA PRO A 311 6.31 -30.68 1.00
C PRO A 311 7.50 -29.82 0.57
N GLN A 312 8.06 -30.04 -0.62
CA GLN A 312 9.23 -29.28 -1.11
C GLN A 312 8.88 -27.85 -1.51
N GLN A 313 7.60 -27.57 -1.80
CA GLN A 313 7.13 -26.24 -2.23
C GLN A 313 6.61 -25.38 -1.08
N VAL A 314 6.47 -25.94 0.13
CA VAL A 314 5.92 -25.25 1.30
C VAL A 314 6.67 -23.95 1.59
N GLN A 315 8.00 -24.00 1.59
CA GLN A 315 8.81 -22.81 1.88
C GLN A 315 8.69 -21.78 0.77
N ALA A 316 8.73 -22.19 -0.51
CA ALA A 316 8.59 -21.28 -1.64
C ALA A 316 7.25 -20.51 -1.59
N LYS A 317 6.15 -21.17 -1.20
CA LYS A 317 4.83 -20.54 -1.03
C LYS A 317 4.80 -19.51 0.10
N ARG A 318 5.51 -19.76 1.21
CA ARG A 318 5.65 -18.79 2.31
C ARG A 318 6.52 -17.61 1.89
N ASP A 319 7.65 -17.88 1.26
CA ASP A 319 8.61 -16.87 0.81
C ASP A 319 8.01 -15.92 -0.23
N GLU A 320 7.12 -16.41 -1.10
CA GLU A 320 6.42 -15.60 -2.10
C GLU A 320 5.62 -14.46 -1.43
N ALA A 321 4.78 -14.80 -0.45
CA ALA A 321 3.98 -13.81 0.28
C ALA A 321 4.84 -12.91 1.17
N LEU A 322 5.84 -13.47 1.85
CA LEU A 322 6.78 -12.73 2.71
C LEU A 322 7.56 -11.68 1.92
N ARG A 323 8.09 -12.08 0.76
CA ARG A 323 8.88 -11.20 -0.11
C ARG A 323 8.05 -10.04 -0.64
N ALA A 324 6.84 -10.31 -1.16
CA ALA A 324 6.00 -9.26 -1.71
C ALA A 324 5.66 -8.16 -0.68
N LEU A 325 5.40 -8.54 0.56
CA LEU A 325 5.11 -7.60 1.64
C LEU A 325 6.36 -6.87 2.12
N HIS A 326 7.49 -7.57 2.27
CA HIS A 326 8.76 -6.97 2.63
C HIS A 326 9.21 -5.95 1.58
N ASP A 327 9.16 -6.31 0.31
CA ASP A 327 9.54 -5.44 -0.80
C ASP A 327 8.63 -4.22 -0.85
N TRP A 328 7.32 -4.37 -0.66
CA TRP A 328 6.39 -3.23 -0.55
C TRP A 328 6.78 -2.29 0.59
N ALA A 329 7.09 -2.83 1.78
CA ALA A 329 7.41 -2.03 2.96
C ALA A 329 8.76 -1.32 2.80
N VAL A 330 9.81 -2.01 2.35
CA VAL A 330 11.15 -1.45 2.17
C VAL A 330 11.17 -0.43 1.05
N THR A 331 10.58 -0.77 -0.11
CA THR A 331 10.56 0.11 -1.28
C THR A 331 9.97 1.46 -0.93
N ARG A 332 8.86 1.47 -0.19
CA ARG A 332 8.08 2.69 0.02
C ARG A 332 8.41 3.43 1.31
N ARG A 333 9.19 2.85 2.24
CA ARG A 333 9.56 3.50 3.50
C ARG A 333 10.46 4.72 3.28
N HIS A 334 11.46 4.58 2.42
CA HIS A 334 12.39 5.66 2.08
C HIS A 334 11.96 6.29 0.77
N GLN A 335 11.50 7.53 0.83
CA GLN A 335 11.04 8.26 -0.35
C GLN A 335 11.85 9.55 -0.55
N LEU A 336 12.07 9.87 -1.83
CA LEU A 336 12.43 11.20 -2.23
C LEU A 336 11.17 11.88 -2.75
N VAL A 337 10.71 12.88 -2.02
CA VAL A 337 9.57 13.70 -2.41
C VAL A 337 10.10 14.85 -3.25
N ILE A 338 9.63 14.95 -4.49
CA ILE A 338 9.91 16.08 -5.36
C ILE A 338 8.66 16.95 -5.40
N THR A 339 8.79 18.23 -5.02
CA THR A 339 7.68 19.17 -5.05
C THR A 339 7.98 20.30 -6.03
N TYR A 340 7.03 20.58 -6.91
CA TYR A 340 7.12 21.67 -7.88
C TYR A 340 5.75 22.26 -8.16
N SER A 341 5.73 23.48 -8.71
CA SER A 341 4.49 24.10 -9.18
C SER A 341 4.18 23.61 -10.59
N SER A 342 3.04 22.96 -10.77
CA SER A 342 2.58 22.54 -12.09
C SER A 342 2.33 23.75 -12.97
N ARG A 343 2.66 23.63 -14.25
CA ARG A 343 2.32 24.64 -15.27
C ARG A 343 0.95 24.39 -15.90
N ALA A 344 0.31 23.31 -15.50
CA ALA A 344 -0.82 22.73 -16.17
C ALA A 344 -2.14 23.05 -15.46
N ASN A 345 -3.26 22.87 -16.18
CA ASN A 345 -4.59 23.08 -15.62
C ASN A 345 -5.58 22.09 -16.24
N GLY A 346 -6.06 21.14 -15.42
CA GLY A 346 -7.28 20.39 -15.69
C GLY A 346 -7.21 19.43 -16.88
N SER A 347 -6.04 18.89 -17.21
CA SER A 347 -5.85 17.87 -18.25
C SER A 347 -5.05 16.66 -17.77
N ASP A 348 -4.92 15.66 -18.65
CA ASP A 348 -4.02 14.52 -18.44
C ASP A 348 -2.59 14.96 -18.73
N HIS A 349 -1.70 14.69 -17.76
CA HIS A 349 -0.30 15.08 -17.78
C HIS A 349 0.59 13.85 -17.65
N THR A 350 1.81 13.94 -18.18
CA THR A 350 2.84 12.91 -18.04
C THR A 350 4.06 13.49 -17.34
N ILE A 351 4.36 12.99 -16.14
CA ILE A 351 5.64 13.25 -15.49
C ILE A 351 6.65 12.22 -15.94
N THR A 352 7.84 12.69 -16.31
CA THR A 352 9.01 11.85 -16.57
C THR A 352 10.17 12.23 -15.66
N VAL A 353 10.73 11.23 -14.99
CA VAL A 353 11.85 11.35 -14.07
C VAL A 353 13.06 10.64 -14.67
N ASP A 354 14.13 11.39 -14.90
CA ASP A 354 15.40 10.88 -15.42
C ASP A 354 16.44 10.79 -14.30
N GLY A 355 16.82 9.55 -13.96
CA GLY A 355 17.82 9.21 -12.93
C GLY A 355 18.97 8.34 -13.44
N GLY A 356 19.20 8.31 -14.76
CA GLY A 356 20.41 7.75 -15.38
C GLY A 356 20.25 6.43 -16.15
N GLN A 357 19.47 5.44 -15.69
CA GLN A 357 19.36 4.16 -16.41
C GLN A 357 18.25 4.13 -17.47
N LEU A 358 17.06 4.65 -17.17
CA LEU A 358 15.92 4.82 -18.09
C LEU A 358 14.98 5.91 -17.50
N PRO A 359 14.31 6.73 -18.34
CA PRO A 359 13.24 7.61 -17.88
C PRO A 359 12.09 6.81 -17.29
N LEU A 360 11.59 7.21 -16.13
CA LEU A 360 10.37 6.69 -15.53
C LEU A 360 9.24 7.66 -15.83
N SER A 361 8.13 7.16 -16.41
CA SER A 361 7.00 8.02 -16.74
C SER A 361 5.72 7.55 -16.05
N GLN A 362 4.98 8.50 -15.47
CA GLN A 362 3.64 8.26 -14.91
C GLN A 362 2.66 9.32 -15.42
N ARG A 363 1.47 8.85 -15.82
CA ARG A 363 0.37 9.73 -16.20
C ARG A 363 -0.52 10.02 -15.00
N PHE A 364 -1.01 11.25 -14.92
CA PHE A 364 -1.94 11.70 -13.90
C PHE A 364 -2.90 12.72 -14.50
N SER A 365 -4.03 12.97 -13.83
CA SER A 365 -4.98 14.00 -14.23
C SER A 365 -5.06 15.03 -13.12
N GLU A 366 -4.87 16.29 -13.45
CA GLU A 366 -5.11 17.36 -12.47
C GLU A 366 -6.60 17.63 -12.34
N ARG A 367 -7.06 17.81 -11.10
CA ARG A 367 -8.42 18.27 -10.89
C ARG A 367 -8.49 19.74 -11.35
N PRO A 368 -9.50 20.10 -12.17
CA PRO A 368 -9.75 21.50 -12.47
C PRO A 368 -9.89 22.30 -11.18
N ILE A 369 -9.13 23.38 -11.06
CA ILE A 369 -9.23 24.29 -9.92
C ILE A 369 -10.39 25.24 -10.22
N THR A 370 -11.45 25.20 -9.42
CA THR A 370 -12.51 26.22 -9.45
C THR A 370 -12.17 27.30 -8.42
N PRO A 371 -11.75 28.51 -8.80
CA PRO A 371 -11.44 29.55 -7.83
C PRO A 371 -12.73 30.00 -7.13
N THR A 372 -12.69 30.07 -5.80
CA THR A 372 -13.74 30.68 -4.98
C THR A 372 -13.25 32.06 -4.55
N ILE A 373 -13.82 33.11 -5.13
CA ILE A 373 -13.52 34.50 -4.74
C ILE A 373 -14.54 34.91 -3.67
N GLU A 374 -14.14 34.96 -2.40
CA GLU A 374 -14.96 35.54 -1.33
C GLU A 374 -14.66 37.05 -1.20
N LEU A 375 -15.67 37.88 -1.44
CA LEU A 375 -15.60 39.33 -1.22
C LEU A 375 -15.93 39.64 0.25
N THR A 376 -14.93 40.09 1.02
CA THR A 376 -15.07 40.37 2.46
C THR A 376 -15.67 41.75 2.78
N SER A 377 -16.06 42.56 1.80
CA SER A 377 -16.88 43.75 2.04
C SER A 377 -17.69 44.17 0.83
N VAL A 378 -18.99 44.35 1.03
CA VAL A 378 -19.87 45.08 0.12
C VAL A 378 -19.62 46.57 0.33
N VAL A 379 -18.71 47.15 -0.45
CA VAL A 379 -18.63 48.59 -0.69
C VAL A 379 -18.52 48.73 -2.21
N GLU A 380 -19.25 49.70 -2.78
CA GLU A 380 -19.44 49.92 -4.22
C GLU A 380 -18.21 49.52 -5.06
N LEU A 381 -18.48 48.60 -6.00
CA LEU A 381 -17.54 47.69 -6.66
C LEU A 381 -16.21 48.35 -7.10
N ALA A 382 -15.13 47.95 -6.43
CA ALA A 382 -13.78 47.94 -7.00
C ALA A 382 -13.80 47.13 -8.32
N ALA A 383 -13.36 47.73 -9.41
CA ALA A 383 -13.16 47.02 -10.66
C ALA A 383 -11.93 46.11 -10.53
N PHE A 384 -12.04 44.86 -10.97
CA PHE A 384 -10.88 43.97 -11.11
C PHE A 384 -10.50 43.89 -12.57
N ASN A 385 -9.19 43.96 -12.86
CA ASN A 385 -8.65 43.52 -14.14
C ASN A 385 -7.84 42.25 -13.91
N ILE A 386 -8.15 41.25 -14.72
CA ILE A 386 -7.38 40.00 -14.81
C ILE A 386 -6.69 40.08 -16.16
N GLU A 387 -5.37 40.20 -16.15
CA GLU A 387 -4.57 40.16 -17.37
C GLU A 387 -4.25 38.69 -17.67
N THR A 388 -4.57 38.25 -18.88
CA THR A 388 -4.32 36.89 -19.37
C THR A 388 -3.65 36.93 -20.72
N ASN A 389 -2.68 36.06 -20.97
CA ASN A 389 -2.15 35.85 -22.31
C ASN A 389 -3.16 35.06 -23.19
N GLU A 390 -3.31 35.42 -24.47
CA GLU A 390 -4.47 35.09 -25.34
C GLU A 390 -4.67 33.59 -25.69
N LYS A 391 -3.99 32.64 -25.02
CA LYS A 391 -4.07 31.21 -25.36
C LYS A 391 -4.14 30.20 -24.19
N TYR A 392 -4.23 30.64 -22.92
CA TYR A 392 -4.09 29.86 -21.64
C TYR A 392 -2.64 29.37 -21.41
N PRO A 393 -2.06 29.21 -20.17
CA PRO A 393 -2.40 29.47 -18.74
C PRO A 393 -1.31 30.34 -18.02
N PRO A 394 -1.06 30.30 -16.67
CA PRO A 394 -1.92 30.70 -15.54
C PRO A 394 -2.37 32.18 -15.60
N ILE A 395 -3.03 32.70 -14.55
CA ILE A 395 -3.26 34.15 -14.47
C ILE A 395 -1.89 34.80 -14.21
N ASP A 396 -1.44 35.68 -15.10
CA ASP A 396 -0.15 36.37 -14.93
C ASP A 396 -0.24 37.39 -13.78
N ARG A 397 -1.42 38.02 -13.63
CA ARG A 397 -1.63 39.09 -12.66
C ARG A 397 -3.10 39.28 -12.30
N VAL A 398 -3.38 39.41 -11.00
CA VAL A 398 -4.65 39.92 -10.49
C VAL A 398 -4.42 41.32 -9.97
N ALA A 399 -5.11 42.30 -10.52
CA ALA A 399 -4.98 43.70 -10.11
C ALA A 399 -6.32 44.24 -9.59
N TYR A 400 -6.27 44.79 -8.38
CA TYR A 400 -7.40 45.38 -7.66
C TYR A 400 -7.44 46.88 -7.94
N TYR A 401 -8.56 47.40 -8.44
CA TYR A 401 -8.74 48.83 -8.69
C TYR A 401 -9.92 49.39 -7.93
N GLN A 402 -9.77 50.57 -7.35
CA GLN A 402 -10.87 51.36 -6.82
C GLN A 402 -10.88 52.71 -7.51
N ASP A 403 -12.03 53.06 -8.11
CA ASP A 403 -12.20 54.31 -8.88
C ASP A 403 -11.12 54.53 -9.95
N GLY A 404 -10.65 53.44 -10.58
CA GLY A 404 -9.59 53.44 -11.60
C GLY A 404 -8.16 53.53 -11.05
N ILE A 405 -7.98 53.61 -9.72
CA ILE A 405 -6.67 53.59 -9.06
C ILE A 405 -6.33 52.15 -8.70
N LEU A 406 -5.15 51.69 -9.16
CA LEU A 406 -4.60 50.40 -8.73
C LEU A 406 -4.34 50.45 -7.23
N LEU A 407 -5.05 49.62 -6.48
CA LEU A 407 -4.86 49.44 -5.04
C LEU A 407 -3.75 48.44 -4.76
N GLU A 408 -3.83 47.28 -5.40
CA GLU A 408 -2.93 46.15 -5.15
C GLU A 408 -2.86 45.28 -6.40
N SER A 409 -1.74 44.60 -6.61
CA SER A 409 -1.67 43.52 -7.59
C SER A 409 -0.88 42.33 -7.06
N ILE A 410 -1.36 41.16 -7.42
CA ILE A 410 -0.71 39.87 -7.17
C ILE A 410 -0.21 39.39 -8.53
N GLU A 411 1.09 39.36 -8.69
CA GLU A 411 1.76 38.70 -9.82
C GLU A 411 1.81 37.19 -9.57
N ASP A 412 1.68 36.38 -10.61
CA ASP A 412 1.71 34.91 -10.58
C ASP A 412 0.81 34.25 -9.49
N PRO A 413 -0.48 34.60 -9.40
CA PRO A 413 -1.42 33.96 -8.48
C PRO A 413 -1.48 32.42 -8.64
N PRO A 414 -1.58 31.66 -7.54
CA PRO A 414 -1.48 30.19 -7.54
C PRO A 414 -2.75 29.47 -8.04
N PHE A 415 -3.61 30.11 -8.81
CA PHE A 415 -4.89 29.56 -9.25
C PHE A 415 -5.20 29.89 -10.72
N ALA A 416 -5.91 28.99 -11.40
CA ALA A 416 -6.38 29.18 -12.76
C ALA A 416 -7.90 29.41 -12.80
N LEU A 417 -8.38 30.29 -13.68
CA LEU A 417 -9.82 30.51 -13.91
C LEU A 417 -10.31 29.59 -15.04
N GLN A 418 -11.35 28.80 -14.79
CA GLN A 418 -12.19 28.26 -15.85
C GLN A 418 -13.31 29.25 -16.17
N TRP A 419 -13.32 29.76 -17.39
CA TRP A 419 -14.44 30.55 -17.91
C TRP A 419 -15.45 29.62 -18.58
N GLU A 420 -16.61 29.38 -17.96
CA GLU A 420 -17.73 28.76 -18.65
C GLU A 420 -18.34 29.77 -19.64
N GLN A 421 -18.08 29.51 -20.93
CA GLN A 421 -18.74 30.03 -22.15
C GLN A 421 -19.38 31.44 -22.11
N ILE A 422 -18.72 32.41 -22.77
CA ILE A 422 -19.41 33.57 -23.37
C ILE A 422 -19.02 33.66 -24.86
N PRO A 423 -19.95 34.00 -25.77
CA PRO A 423 -19.72 33.98 -27.22
C PRO A 423 -18.66 34.99 -27.66
N ARG A 424 -17.96 34.65 -28.75
CA ARG A 424 -16.91 35.47 -29.38
C ARG A 424 -17.41 36.85 -29.84
N GLN A 425 -17.43 37.84 -28.95
CA GLN A 425 -17.34 39.27 -29.27
C GLN A 425 -16.66 40.00 -28.09
N PRO A 426 -15.95 41.12 -28.32
CA PRO A 426 -15.34 41.88 -27.23
C PRO A 426 -16.45 42.53 -26.41
N VAL A 427 -16.77 41.95 -25.26
CA VAL A 427 -17.77 42.47 -24.34
C VAL A 427 -17.07 42.75 -23.01
N THR A 428 -17.16 44.01 -22.57
CA THR A 428 -16.93 44.40 -21.17
C THR A 428 -17.84 43.54 -20.31
N SER A 429 -17.28 42.56 -19.62
CA SER A 429 -18.07 41.55 -18.91
C SER A 429 -18.39 42.04 -17.51
N THR A 430 -19.66 42.36 -17.26
CA THR A 430 -20.19 42.65 -15.92
C THR A 430 -20.66 41.35 -15.27
N ILE A 431 -19.98 40.89 -14.21
CA ILE A 431 -20.42 39.73 -13.43
C ILE A 431 -21.53 40.18 -12.46
N THR A 432 -22.69 39.53 -12.49
CA THR A 432 -23.81 39.79 -11.58
C THR A 432 -23.88 38.69 -10.53
N VAL A 433 -23.75 39.03 -9.25
CA VAL A 433 -23.91 38.08 -8.14
C VAL A 433 -25.34 38.17 -7.61
N SER A 434 -26.05 37.04 -7.58
CA SER A 434 -27.38 36.93 -6.95
C SER A 434 -27.24 36.34 -5.55
N VAL A 435 -27.84 36.97 -4.55
CA VAL A 435 -27.81 36.55 -3.14
C VAL A 435 -29.11 35.82 -2.81
N THR A 436 -29.02 34.64 -2.19
CA THR A 436 -30.11 34.04 -1.37
C THR A 436 -29.57 33.66 -0.01
#